data_AF-A0A7H4MRA8-F1
#
_entry.id   AF-A0A7H4MRA8-F1
#
_cell.length_a   1.000
_cell.length_b   1.000
_cell.length_c   1.000
_cell.angle_alpha   90.00
_cell.angle_beta   90.00
_cell.angle_gamma   90.00
#
_symmetry.space_group_name_H-M   'P 1'
#
loop_
_entity.id
_entity.type
_entity.pdbx_description
1 polymer ?
#
loop_
_entity_poly.entity_id
_entity_poly.type
_entity_poly.pdbx_seq_one_letter_code
_entity_poly.pdbx_strand_id
1 'polypeptide(L)'
;MFSALCRRLLPLALGTGFVFAAAPAFSALGDTASSQARHIATVFPGRMTGTPAEMLSAEYLRQQFAQMGYQSDVRSFNTRYIYTDNNQRKNWHNATGSTVIAAHEGQSRQQIIIMAHLDTYAPQSDKDVENNLGGLTLQGIDDNAMGLGVMLELADHLKNIPTPLWHSLYRHQR
;
A
#
# COMPACT_ATOMS: atom_id res chain seq x y z
N MET A 1 33.93 43.48 -61.88
CA MET A 1 34.08 44.15 -60.57
C MET A 1 33.27 43.33 -59.57
N PHE A 2 33.94 42.65 -58.65
CA PHE A 2 33.32 41.79 -57.63
C PHE A 2 32.79 42.67 -56.48
N SER A 3 31.57 42.41 -56.00
CA SER A 3 31.05 42.96 -54.75
C SER A 3 30.73 41.80 -53.81
N ALA A 4 31.41 41.77 -52.67
CA ALA A 4 31.36 40.71 -51.69
C ALA A 4 30.13 40.85 -50.79
N LEU A 5 29.25 39.86 -50.82
CA LEU A 5 28.12 39.74 -49.91
C LEU A 5 28.61 39.11 -48.59
N CYS A 6 28.79 39.94 -47.56
CA CYS A 6 29.30 39.52 -46.26
C CYS A 6 28.21 38.74 -45.50
N ARG A 7 28.35 37.41 -45.43
CA ARG A 7 27.48 36.49 -44.67
C ARG A 7 27.72 36.68 -43.17
N ARG A 8 26.68 37.09 -42.41
CA ARG A 8 26.67 36.98 -40.95
C ARG A 8 25.97 35.68 -40.55
N LEU A 9 26.75 34.68 -40.13
CA LEU A 9 26.23 33.46 -39.50
C LEU A 9 26.06 33.75 -38.00
N LEU A 10 24.82 33.70 -37.51
CA LEU A 10 24.48 33.65 -36.09
C LEU A 10 24.69 32.21 -35.60
N PRO A 11 25.54 31.93 -34.59
CA PRO A 11 25.62 30.61 -34.00
C PRO A 11 24.41 30.41 -33.10
N LEU A 12 23.54 29.47 -33.47
CA LEU A 12 22.48 28.95 -32.60
C LEU A 12 23.16 28.08 -31.52
N ALA A 13 23.35 28.61 -30.32
CA ALA A 13 23.86 27.85 -29.19
C ALA A 13 22.77 26.89 -28.70
N LEU A 14 22.83 25.63 -29.13
CA LEU A 14 22.10 24.51 -28.52
C LEU A 14 22.68 24.26 -27.13
N GLY A 15 22.07 24.85 -26.11
CA GLY A 15 22.39 24.55 -24.71
C GLY A 15 22.01 23.11 -24.39
N THR A 16 22.98 22.21 -24.38
CA THR A 16 22.85 20.88 -23.80
C THR A 16 22.76 21.04 -22.28
N GLY A 17 21.54 21.09 -21.75
CA GLY A 17 21.32 21.00 -20.31
C GLY A 17 21.77 19.61 -19.84
N PHE A 18 22.84 19.54 -19.06
CA PHE A 18 23.17 18.35 -18.30
C PHE A 18 22.07 18.13 -17.26
N VAL A 19 21.15 17.22 -17.53
CA VAL A 19 20.27 16.68 -16.49
C VAL A 19 21.16 15.81 -15.61
N PHE A 20 21.63 16.36 -14.50
CA PHE A 20 22.21 15.53 -13.44
C PHE A 20 21.11 14.58 -12.96
N ALA A 21 21.20 13.31 -13.33
CA ALA A 21 20.44 12.27 -12.67
C ALA A 21 20.89 12.28 -11.20
N ALA A 22 20.05 12.82 -10.32
CA ALA A 22 20.27 12.71 -8.89
C ALA A 22 20.37 11.22 -8.57
N ALA A 23 21.49 10.81 -7.97
CA ALA A 23 21.62 9.45 -7.48
C ALA A 23 20.46 9.18 -6.51
N PRO A 24 19.78 8.02 -6.59
CA PRO A 24 18.71 7.71 -5.66
C PRO A 24 19.28 7.77 -4.24
N ALA A 25 18.68 8.60 -3.39
CA ALA A 25 19.00 8.61 -1.98
C ALA A 25 18.74 7.19 -1.44
N PHE A 26 19.69 6.65 -0.67
CA PHE A 26 19.44 5.42 0.09
C PHE A 26 18.27 5.69 1.03
N SER A 27 17.17 4.97 0.85
CA SER A 27 16.03 5.00 1.75
C SER A 27 16.47 4.40 3.09
N ALA A 28 16.27 5.12 4.19
CA ALA A 28 16.47 4.53 5.51
C ALA A 28 15.38 3.48 5.79
N LEU A 29 15.67 2.54 6.69
CA LEU A 29 14.64 1.63 7.19
C LEU A 29 13.49 2.43 7.80
N GLY A 30 12.27 2.12 7.40
CA GLY A 30 11.04 2.80 7.81
C GLY A 30 10.58 3.91 6.87
N ASP A 31 11.42 4.39 5.94
CA ASP A 31 11.02 5.45 5.01
C ASP A 31 9.95 4.96 4.02
N THR A 32 10.09 3.73 3.53
CA THR A 32 9.11 3.12 2.62
C THR A 32 7.79 2.90 3.36
N ALA A 33 7.83 2.34 4.57
CA ALA A 33 6.65 2.12 5.40
C ALA A 33 5.94 3.44 5.72
N SER A 34 6.68 4.47 6.11
CA SER A 34 6.15 5.81 6.40
C SER A 34 5.52 6.44 5.16
N SER A 35 6.19 6.37 4.00
CA SER A 35 5.69 6.90 2.74
C SER A 35 4.41 6.19 2.29
N GLN A 36 4.40 4.86 2.34
CA GLN A 36 3.26 4.03 1.97
C GLN A 36 2.07 4.25 2.92
N ALA A 37 2.32 4.29 4.23
CA ALA A 37 1.28 4.56 5.22
C ALA A 37 0.62 5.93 4.99
N ARG A 38 1.42 6.98 4.75
CA ARG A 38 0.91 8.31 4.42
C ARG A 38 0.13 8.33 3.12
N HIS A 39 0.63 7.63 2.09
CA HIS A 39 -0.06 7.50 0.80
C HIS A 39 -1.44 6.86 0.98
N ILE A 40 -1.50 5.69 1.63
CA ILE A 40 -2.76 4.96 1.86
C ILE A 40 -3.73 5.81 2.67
N ALA A 41 -3.26 6.44 3.75
CA ALA A 41 -4.08 7.27 4.63
C ALA A 41 -4.64 8.52 3.94
N THR A 42 -3.86 9.12 3.02
CA THR A 42 -4.23 10.36 2.33
C THR A 42 -5.08 10.12 1.09
N VAL A 43 -4.73 9.11 0.29
CA VAL A 43 -5.38 8.83 -1.00
C VAL A 43 -6.66 8.02 -0.83
N PHE A 44 -6.70 7.16 0.19
CA PHE A 44 -7.87 6.34 0.50
C PHE A 44 -8.35 6.61 1.93
N PRO A 45 -8.86 7.80 2.28
CA PRO A 45 -9.51 8.00 3.57
C PRO A 45 -10.86 7.26 3.61
N GLY A 46 -11.31 6.89 4.81
CA GLY A 46 -12.62 6.27 5.02
C GLY A 46 -12.78 4.89 4.39
N ARG A 47 -11.74 4.06 4.48
CA ARG A 47 -11.69 2.66 3.99
C ARG A 47 -12.57 1.72 4.82
N MET A 48 -13.76 2.14 5.25
CA MET A 48 -14.67 1.27 5.99
C MET A 48 -15.04 0.07 5.13
N THR A 49 -15.17 -1.10 5.74
CA THR A 49 -15.55 -2.34 5.04
C THR A 49 -16.76 -2.11 4.11
N GLY A 50 -16.58 -2.36 2.81
CA GLY A 50 -17.62 -2.19 1.79
C GLY A 50 -17.73 -0.81 1.15
N THR A 51 -16.83 0.13 1.47
CA THR A 51 -16.76 1.41 0.75
C THR A 51 -15.92 1.33 -0.52
N PRO A 52 -16.13 2.23 -1.50
CA PRO A 52 -15.23 2.33 -2.64
C PRO A 52 -13.76 2.60 -2.25
N ALA A 53 -13.51 3.34 -1.17
CA ALA A 53 -12.16 3.61 -0.69
C ALA A 53 -11.46 2.35 -0.19
N GLU A 54 -12.19 1.45 0.48
CA GLU A 54 -11.69 0.13 0.90
C GLU A 54 -11.29 -0.72 -0.31
N MET A 55 -12.18 -0.80 -1.31
CA MET A 55 -11.94 -1.58 -2.52
C MET A 55 -10.75 -1.05 -3.34
N LEU A 56 -10.65 0.28 -3.49
CA LEU A 56 -9.54 0.90 -4.21
C LEU A 56 -8.21 0.74 -3.46
N SER A 57 -8.23 0.82 -2.12
CA SER A 57 -7.05 0.55 -1.30
C SER A 57 -6.62 -0.91 -1.40
N ALA A 58 -7.56 -1.86 -1.47
CA ALA A 58 -7.27 -3.27 -1.67
C ALA A 58 -6.59 -3.52 -3.03
N GLU A 59 -7.13 -2.92 -4.09
CA GLU A 59 -6.54 -3.02 -5.43
C GLU A 59 -5.15 -2.36 -5.49
N TYR A 60 -4.96 -1.22 -4.82
CA TYR A 60 -3.65 -0.58 -4.69
C TYR A 60 -2.63 -1.55 -4.07
N LEU A 61 -2.95 -2.16 -2.93
CA LEU A 61 -2.05 -3.11 -2.27
C LEU A 61 -1.75 -4.33 -3.13
N ARG A 62 -2.77 -4.89 -3.79
CA ARG A 62 -2.59 -6.00 -4.74
C ARG A 62 -1.57 -5.65 -5.82
N GLN A 63 -1.66 -4.43 -6.37
CA GLN A 63 -0.71 -3.94 -7.38
C GLN A 63 0.70 -3.75 -6.80
N GLN A 64 0.83 -3.19 -5.59
CA GLN A 64 2.14 -3.02 -4.94
C GLN A 64 2.84 -4.38 -4.74
N PHE A 65 2.13 -5.39 -4.22
CA PHE A 65 2.68 -6.74 -4.06
C PHE A 65 3.03 -7.39 -5.40
N ALA A 66 2.18 -7.26 -6.41
CA ALA A 66 2.44 -7.80 -7.74
C ALA A 66 3.69 -7.17 -8.39
N GLN A 67 3.92 -5.87 -8.20
CA GLN A 67 5.13 -5.17 -8.67
C GLN A 67 6.41 -5.70 -8.00
N MET A 68 6.30 -6.21 -6.77
CA MET A 68 7.40 -6.87 -6.05
C MET A 68 7.56 -8.35 -6.43
N GLY A 69 6.74 -8.90 -7.32
CA GLY A 69 6.81 -10.29 -7.77
C GLY A 69 6.03 -11.30 -6.92
N TYR A 70 5.21 -10.84 -5.98
CA TYR A 70 4.32 -11.71 -5.22
C TYR A 70 3.13 -12.16 -6.07
N GLN A 71 2.67 -13.39 -5.88
CA GLN A 71 1.36 -13.82 -6.39
C GLN A 71 0.29 -13.15 -5.53
N SER A 72 -0.37 -12.13 -6.05
CA SER A 72 -1.34 -11.33 -5.28
C SER A 72 -2.74 -11.31 -5.90
N ASP A 73 -3.74 -11.48 -5.03
CA ASP A 73 -5.16 -11.58 -5.37
C ASP A 73 -6.03 -10.83 -4.35
N VAL A 74 -7.16 -10.31 -4.81
CA VAL A 74 -8.18 -9.67 -3.96
C VAL A 74 -9.36 -10.62 -3.85
N ARG A 75 -9.72 -10.98 -2.63
CA ARG A 75 -10.87 -11.85 -2.34
C ARG A 75 -11.95 -11.07 -1.63
N SER A 76 -13.15 -11.06 -2.21
CA SER A 76 -14.31 -10.47 -1.56
C SER A 76 -14.95 -11.43 -0.56
N PHE A 77 -15.51 -10.89 0.51
CA PHE A 77 -16.29 -11.64 1.49
C PHE A 77 -17.52 -10.85 1.91
N ASN A 78 -18.64 -11.55 2.14
CA ASN A 78 -19.85 -10.93 2.66
C ASN A 78 -19.84 -10.96 4.18
N THR A 79 -20.18 -9.84 4.79
CA THR A 79 -20.26 -9.68 6.24
C THR A 79 -21.48 -8.84 6.62
N ARG A 80 -21.73 -8.74 7.92
CA ARG A 80 -22.76 -7.88 8.49
C ARG A 80 -22.33 -7.38 9.87
N TYR A 81 -22.78 -6.19 10.21
CA TYR A 81 -22.57 -5.59 11.52
C TYR A 81 -23.88 -4.98 12.04
N ILE A 82 -23.96 -4.76 13.35
CA ILE A 82 -25.13 -4.15 13.97
C ILE A 82 -24.92 -2.64 14.03
N TYR A 83 -25.92 -1.89 13.59
CA TYR A 83 -25.99 -0.45 13.74
C TYR A 83 -27.09 -0.07 14.73
N THR A 84 -26.80 0.86 15.65
CA THR A 84 -27.75 1.35 16.66
C THR A 84 -28.14 2.80 16.38
N ASP A 85 -29.41 3.04 16.06
CA ASP A 85 -29.91 4.39 15.83
C ASP A 85 -30.19 5.15 17.15
N ASN A 86 -30.49 6.44 17.03
CA ASN A 86 -30.80 7.34 18.14
C ASN A 86 -32.03 6.91 18.96
N ASN A 87 -32.91 6.08 18.39
CA ASN A 87 -34.04 5.49 19.10
C ASN A 87 -33.70 4.13 19.75
N GLN A 88 -32.40 3.79 19.86
CA GLN A 88 -31.89 2.52 20.40
C GLN A 88 -32.33 1.28 19.60
N ARG A 89 -32.77 1.45 18.35
CA ARG A 89 -33.11 0.32 17.48
C ARG A 89 -31.83 -0.23 16.86
N LYS A 90 -31.71 -1.56 16.89
CA LYS A 90 -30.57 -2.30 16.34
C LYS A 90 -30.94 -2.91 14.99
N ASN A 91 -30.21 -2.55 13.94
CA ASN A 91 -30.43 -3.05 12.59
C ASN A 91 -29.16 -3.72 12.07
N TRP A 92 -29.33 -4.80 11.30
CA TRP A 92 -28.22 -5.42 10.59
C TRP A 92 -27.90 -4.63 9.34
N HIS A 93 -26.63 -4.25 9.20
CA HIS A 93 -26.07 -3.64 8.01
C HIS A 93 -25.20 -4.67 7.32
N ASN A 94 -25.53 -4.99 6.07
CA ASN A 94 -24.73 -5.89 5.25
C ASN A 94 -23.61 -5.10 4.58
N ALA A 95 -22.44 -5.71 4.46
CA ALA A 95 -21.31 -5.16 3.74
C ALA A 95 -20.57 -6.27 3.00
N THR A 96 -19.89 -5.91 1.92
CA THR A 96 -18.98 -6.81 1.20
C THR A 96 -17.59 -6.22 1.33
N GLY A 97 -16.72 -6.87 2.10
CA GLY A 97 -15.34 -6.44 2.28
C GLY A 97 -14.39 -7.12 1.32
N SER A 98 -13.14 -6.63 1.30
CA SER A 98 -12.05 -7.14 0.48
C SER A 98 -10.90 -7.62 1.37
N THR A 99 -10.25 -8.71 0.98
CA THR A 99 -9.00 -9.18 1.58
C THR A 99 -7.96 -9.27 0.49
N VAL A 100 -6.77 -8.72 0.74
CA VAL A 100 -5.62 -8.85 -0.16
C VAL A 100 -4.74 -9.98 0.34
N ILE A 101 -4.46 -10.95 -0.53
CA ILE A 101 -3.51 -12.03 -0.26
C ILE A 101 -2.32 -11.81 -1.17
N ALA A 102 -1.11 -11.91 -0.63
CA ALA A 102 0.14 -11.88 -1.38
C ALA A 102 1.02 -13.04 -0.91
N ALA A 103 1.38 -13.93 -1.83
CA ALA A 103 2.18 -15.11 -1.55
C ALA A 103 3.54 -15.03 -2.24
N HIS A 104 4.59 -15.35 -1.48
CA HIS A 104 5.92 -15.63 -1.99
C HIS A 104 6.23 -17.09 -1.66
N GLU A 105 6.14 -17.94 -2.67
CA GLU A 105 6.26 -19.38 -2.48
C GLU A 105 7.71 -19.77 -2.18
N GLY A 106 7.91 -20.50 -1.10
CA GLY A 106 9.19 -21.09 -0.75
C GLY A 106 9.25 -22.58 -1.04
N GLN A 107 10.42 -23.17 -0.79
CA GLN A 107 10.65 -24.59 -1.10
C GLN A 107 10.10 -25.55 -0.01
N SER A 108 9.63 -25.01 1.12
CA SER A 108 9.15 -25.73 2.29
C SER A 108 7.62 -25.68 2.39
N ARG A 109 7.01 -26.70 3.01
CA ARG A 109 5.55 -26.73 3.28
C ARG A 109 5.12 -25.83 4.43
N GLN A 110 6.06 -25.34 5.24
CA GLN A 110 5.77 -24.44 6.35
C GLN A 110 5.52 -23.03 5.82
N GLN A 111 4.55 -22.35 6.41
CA GLN A 111 4.13 -21.01 6.01
C GLN A 111 4.23 -20.08 7.19
N ILE A 112 4.69 -18.86 6.93
CA ILE A 112 4.60 -17.74 7.87
C ILE A 112 3.51 -16.82 7.32
N ILE A 113 2.53 -16.51 8.15
CA ILE A 113 1.43 -15.60 7.81
C ILE A 113 1.68 -14.29 8.53
N ILE A 114 1.81 -13.22 7.76
CA ILE A 114 1.89 -11.84 8.26
C ILE A 114 0.56 -11.17 7.90
N MET A 115 -0.06 -10.49 8.86
CA MET A 115 -1.40 -9.95 8.71
C MET A 115 -1.50 -8.54 9.31
N ALA A 116 -2.24 -7.68 8.61
CA ALA A 116 -2.72 -6.38 9.06
C ALA A 116 -4.14 -6.21 8.49
N HIS A 117 -5.00 -5.48 9.18
CA HIS A 117 -6.32 -5.16 8.63
C HIS A 117 -6.23 -3.91 7.75
N LEU A 118 -7.10 -3.84 6.75
CA LEU A 118 -7.07 -2.83 5.70
C LEU A 118 -7.98 -1.64 5.99
N ASP A 119 -9.10 -1.95 6.62
CA ASP A 119 -10.22 -1.06 6.78
C ASP A 119 -10.00 -0.04 7.90
N THR A 120 -10.75 1.06 7.81
CA THR A 120 -10.87 2.04 8.90
C THR A 120 -12.14 1.78 9.68
N TYR A 121 -12.19 2.26 10.92
CA TYR A 121 -13.37 2.16 11.78
C TYR A 121 -14.68 2.54 11.06
N ALA A 122 -15.63 1.59 11.06
CA ALA A 122 -16.99 1.80 10.58
C ALA A 122 -17.91 2.18 11.75
N PRO A 123 -18.62 3.33 11.70
CA PRO A 123 -19.56 3.73 12.74
C PRO A 123 -20.61 2.65 13.00
N GLN A 124 -20.84 2.32 14.28
CA GLN A 124 -21.83 1.33 14.70
C GLN A 124 -23.07 1.96 15.33
N SER A 125 -23.13 3.30 15.39
CA SER A 125 -24.28 4.03 15.90
C SER A 125 -24.38 5.46 15.35
N ASP A 126 -25.56 6.06 15.47
CA ASP A 126 -25.74 7.50 15.22
C ASP A 126 -24.81 8.32 16.12
N LYS A 127 -24.62 7.88 17.37
CA LYS A 127 -23.69 8.49 18.33
C LYS A 127 -22.23 8.47 17.83
N ASP A 128 -21.79 7.39 17.19
CA ASP A 128 -20.43 7.32 16.63
C ASP A 128 -20.27 8.35 15.51
N VAL A 129 -21.28 8.46 14.64
CA VAL A 129 -21.31 9.44 13.55
C VAL A 129 -21.30 10.87 14.11
N GLU A 130 -22.11 11.16 15.12
CA GLU A 130 -22.17 12.47 15.81
C GLU A 130 -20.85 12.84 16.49
N ASN A 131 -20.09 11.85 16.96
CA ASN A 131 -18.75 12.04 17.54
C ASN A 131 -17.62 12.01 16.50
N ASN A 132 -17.94 12.01 15.21
CA ASN A 132 -16.97 11.95 14.10
C ASN A 132 -16.03 10.74 14.18
N LEU A 133 -16.52 9.62 14.71
CA LEU A 133 -15.79 8.35 14.65
C LEU A 133 -16.01 7.74 13.26
N GLY A 134 -14.95 7.26 12.62
CA GLY A 134 -15.05 6.68 11.28
C GLY A 134 -15.33 7.73 10.20
N GLY A 135 -16.08 7.31 9.17
CA GLY A 135 -16.54 8.20 8.12
C GLY A 135 -15.55 8.39 6.97
N LEU A 136 -15.99 9.14 5.95
CA LEU A 136 -15.28 9.26 4.66
C LEU A 136 -13.94 10.01 4.75
N THR A 137 -13.72 10.76 5.84
CA THR A 137 -12.51 11.56 6.04
C THR A 137 -11.52 10.93 7.02
N LEU A 138 -11.87 9.81 7.67
CA LEU A 138 -10.97 9.14 8.59
C LEU A 138 -9.77 8.57 7.82
N GLN A 139 -8.62 9.19 7.98
CA GLN A 139 -7.39 8.73 7.35
C GLN A 139 -6.95 7.36 7.88
N GLY A 140 -7.20 7.09 9.17
CA GLY A 140 -6.84 5.84 9.84
C GLY A 140 -5.35 5.56 9.66
N ILE A 141 -4.49 6.53 10.01
CA ILE A 141 -3.04 6.36 9.86
C ILE A 141 -2.54 5.27 10.80
N ASP A 142 -2.86 5.38 12.09
CA ASP A 142 -2.53 4.39 13.12
C ASP A 142 -3.42 3.15 13.02
N ASP A 143 -4.70 3.35 12.70
CA ASP A 143 -5.72 2.30 12.60
C ASP A 143 -6.37 2.30 11.19
N ASN A 144 -5.73 1.71 10.16
CA ASN A 144 -4.42 1.05 10.18
C ASN A 144 -3.63 1.15 8.86
N ALA A 145 -3.35 2.36 8.38
CA ALA A 145 -2.46 2.54 7.24
C ALA A 145 -0.99 2.24 7.59
N MET A 146 -0.57 2.44 8.84
CA MET A 146 0.80 2.16 9.30
C MET A 146 1.15 0.68 9.22
N GLY A 147 0.27 -0.22 9.67
CA GLY A 147 0.48 -1.66 9.57
C GLY A 147 0.62 -2.13 8.13
N LEU A 148 -0.18 -1.56 7.21
CA LEU A 148 -0.06 -1.82 5.78
C LEU A 148 1.27 -1.31 5.21
N GLY A 149 1.70 -0.10 5.60
CA GLY A 149 3.00 0.45 5.21
C GLY A 149 4.17 -0.43 5.64
N VAL A 150 4.18 -0.87 6.90
CA VAL A 150 5.20 -1.80 7.44
C VAL A 150 5.20 -3.12 6.68
N MET A 151 4.01 -3.66 6.37
CA MET A 151 3.89 -4.89 5.59
C MET A 151 4.47 -4.75 4.17
N LEU A 152 4.24 -3.61 3.51
CA LEU A 152 4.78 -3.33 2.18
C LEU A 152 6.31 -3.20 2.19
N GLU A 153 6.88 -2.48 3.16
CA GLU A 153 8.34 -2.41 3.28
C GLU A 153 8.94 -3.78 3.60
N LEU A 154 8.34 -4.53 4.52
CA LEU A 154 8.79 -5.89 4.82
C LEU A 154 8.75 -6.79 3.58
N ALA A 155 7.68 -6.73 2.77
CA ALA A 155 7.60 -7.47 1.52
C ALA A 155 8.68 -7.03 0.53
N ASP A 156 8.97 -5.73 0.43
CA ASP A 156 10.04 -5.23 -0.44
C ASP A 156 11.42 -5.77 -0.05
N HIS A 157 11.69 -5.88 1.26
CA HIS A 157 12.92 -6.47 1.78
C HIS A 157 12.98 -7.99 1.56
N LEU A 158 11.85 -8.69 1.66
CA LEU A 158 11.78 -10.16 1.53
C LEU A 158 11.75 -10.64 0.08
N LYS A 159 11.37 -9.80 -0.90
CA LYS A 159 11.11 -10.23 -2.29
C LYS A 159 12.24 -11.02 -2.97
N ASN A 160 13.49 -10.75 -2.57
CA ASN A 160 14.70 -11.38 -3.13
C ASN A 160 15.40 -12.32 -2.15
N ILE A 161 14.85 -12.52 -0.94
CA ILE A 161 15.45 -13.42 0.04
C ILE A 161 15.04 -14.85 -0.31
N PRO A 162 15.99 -15.75 -0.60
CA PRO A 162 15.67 -17.15 -0.81
C PRO A 162 14.98 -17.71 0.43
N THR A 163 13.84 -18.37 0.25
CA THR A 163 13.10 -19.08 1.30
C THR A 163 13.53 -20.56 1.27
N PRO A 164 14.55 -20.95 2.05
CA PRO A 164 15.25 -22.22 1.84
C PRO A 164 14.44 -23.41 2.35
N LEU A 165 14.78 -24.59 1.80
CA LEU A 165 14.37 -25.88 2.33
C LEU A 165 14.72 -26.00 3.82
N TRP A 166 13.92 -26.81 4.53
CA TRP A 166 14.30 -27.36 5.83
C TRP A 166 15.69 -28.02 5.75
N HIS A 167 16.75 -27.27 6.01
CA HIS A 167 18.01 -27.89 6.39
C HIS A 167 17.95 -28.14 7.88
N SER A 168 17.73 -29.42 8.18
CA SER A 168 18.05 -30.07 9.44
C SER A 168 19.26 -29.41 10.11
N LEU A 169 19.02 -28.68 11.20
CA LEU A 169 20.04 -28.31 12.19
C LEU A 169 20.50 -29.56 12.97
N TYR A 170 20.83 -30.64 12.27
CA TYR A 170 21.69 -31.71 12.77
C TYR A 170 23.07 -31.53 12.16
N ARG A 171 23.78 -30.49 12.59
CA ARG A 171 25.24 -30.53 12.56
C ARG A 171 25.69 -30.98 13.94
N HIS A 172 25.80 -32.30 14.09
CA HIS A 172 26.59 -32.96 15.11
C HIS A 172 27.93 -32.22 15.28
N GLN A 173 28.19 -31.65 16.44
CA GLN A 173 29.57 -31.50 16.91
C GLN A 173 29.84 -32.67 17.87
N ARG A 174 30.81 -33.49 17.48
CA ARG A 174 31.54 -34.37 18.38
C ARG A 174 32.49 -33.53 19.22
#